data_AF-A0A1N7F9Y7-F1
#
_entry.id   AF-A0A1N7F9Y7-F1
#
_cell.length_a   1.000
_cell.length_b   1.000
_cell.length_c   1.000
_cell.angle_alpha   90.00
_cell.angle_beta   90.00
_cell.angle_gamma   90.00
#
_symmetry.space_group_name_H-M   'P 1'
#
loop_
_entity.id
_entity.type
_entity.pdbx_description
1 polymer ?
#
loop_
_entity_poly.entity_id
_entity_poly.type
_entity_poly.pdbx_seq_one_letter_code
_entity_poly.pdbx_strand_id
1 'polypeptide(L)'
;MEIREATAADIDAIRSIAHRSLSSTYTDFLEEATIEDAVEQWYGDSFADELDTDHSLVLVLERDGDIVGFSQSDLVGQRYDTGRILWLHIDPDHRGGGTGVRLLVRTREKLLDEGADQIQGLVLEDNEGGNEFYQDHGFEQAGQREVEIGEKTFTENVYAESDAGEDGWGAVDELEVDGETIYVSYGEASRGAKAPFYSAYKNEDRTDRYALLCGNCNSIDNAMDAMGRVECNACGNRRKATRWDSSYL
;
A
#
# COMPACT_ATOMS: atom_id res chain seq x y z
N MET A 1 13.66 -3.08 0.20
CA MET A 1 12.34 -2.46 0.42
C MET A 1 11.64 -3.25 1.51
N GLU A 2 11.33 -2.61 2.61
CA GLU A 2 10.70 -3.20 3.78
C GLU A 2 9.48 -2.38 4.18
N ILE A 3 8.41 -3.05 4.63
CA ILE A 3 7.23 -2.39 5.20
C ILE A 3 7.10 -2.90 6.63
N ARG A 4 7.08 -1.98 7.59
CA ARG A 4 7.03 -2.26 9.03
C ARG A 4 6.12 -1.26 9.72
N GLU A 5 5.71 -1.59 10.95
CA GLU A 5 5.02 -0.64 11.82
C GLU A 5 5.94 0.57 12.11
N ALA A 6 5.33 1.74 12.14
CA ALA A 6 6.01 2.98 12.45
C ALA A 6 6.38 3.01 13.94
N THR A 7 7.45 3.75 14.24
CA THR A 7 7.88 4.05 15.60
C THR A 7 7.96 5.56 15.77
N ALA A 8 8.10 6.02 17.01
CA ALA A 8 8.30 7.45 17.29
C ALA A 8 9.52 8.06 16.55
N ALA A 9 10.51 7.24 16.18
CA ALA A 9 11.67 7.70 15.41
C ALA A 9 11.34 8.03 13.93
N ASP A 10 10.20 7.56 13.42
CA ASP A 10 9.78 7.75 12.04
C ASP A 10 8.90 9.01 11.83
N ILE A 11 8.47 9.68 12.93
CA ILE A 11 7.50 10.79 12.90
C ILE A 11 7.98 11.94 12.02
N ASP A 12 9.24 12.37 12.15
CA ASP A 12 9.80 13.45 11.33
C ASP A 12 9.75 13.12 9.83
N ALA A 13 10.00 11.85 9.47
CA ALA A 13 9.94 11.40 8.09
C ALA A 13 8.49 11.33 7.58
N ILE A 14 7.56 10.80 8.37
CA ILE A 14 6.12 10.78 8.06
C ILE A 14 5.62 12.20 7.81
N ARG A 15 5.94 13.14 8.71
CA ARG A 15 5.56 14.54 8.60
C ARG A 15 6.09 15.19 7.32
N SER A 16 7.36 14.95 7.01
CA SER A 16 7.99 15.43 5.78
C SER A 16 7.30 14.86 4.52
N ILE A 17 7.02 13.56 4.49
CA ILE A 17 6.36 12.90 3.35
C ILE A 17 4.93 13.40 3.18
N ALA A 18 4.18 13.55 4.27
CA ALA A 18 2.82 14.09 4.24
C ALA A 18 2.82 15.48 3.61
N HIS A 19 3.67 16.38 4.10
CA HIS A 19 3.81 17.73 3.54
C HIS A 19 4.15 17.68 2.05
N ARG A 20 5.24 16.99 1.66
CA ARG A 20 5.67 16.90 0.26
C ARG A 20 4.61 16.30 -0.66
N SER A 21 3.92 15.25 -0.20
CA SER A 21 2.88 14.59 -0.97
C SER A 21 1.67 15.51 -1.17
N LEU A 22 1.18 16.14 -0.11
CA LEU A 22 0.03 17.06 -0.18
C LEU A 22 0.36 18.27 -1.06
N SER A 23 1.54 18.88 -0.89
CA SER A 23 2.02 19.99 -1.72
C SER A 23 2.29 19.61 -3.18
N SER A 24 2.31 18.33 -3.54
CA SER A 24 2.44 17.89 -4.93
C SER A 24 1.09 17.61 -5.62
N THR A 25 0.06 17.31 -4.83
CA THR A 25 -1.23 16.81 -5.33
C THR A 25 -2.34 17.86 -5.20
N TYR A 26 -2.29 18.72 -4.18
CA TYR A 26 -3.42 19.58 -3.80
C TYR A 26 -3.16 21.09 -3.97
N THR A 27 -2.13 21.46 -4.74
CA THR A 27 -1.76 22.88 -4.96
C THR A 27 -2.86 23.72 -5.58
N ASP A 28 -3.79 23.08 -6.29
CA ASP A 28 -4.82 23.77 -7.05
C ASP A 28 -5.99 24.25 -6.18
N PHE A 29 -6.14 23.71 -4.95
CA PHE A 29 -7.25 24.06 -4.07
C PHE A 29 -6.91 24.21 -2.58
N LEU A 30 -5.73 23.77 -2.14
CA LEU A 30 -5.21 24.02 -0.80
C LEU A 30 -4.04 25.01 -0.83
N GLU A 31 -4.08 26.01 0.05
CA GLU A 31 -2.97 26.96 0.22
C GLU A 31 -1.85 26.29 1.01
N GLU A 32 -0.59 26.69 0.78
CA GLU A 32 0.59 26.12 1.45
C GLU A 32 0.47 26.21 2.99
N ALA A 33 -0.02 27.34 3.51
CA ALA A 33 -0.26 27.52 4.94
C ALA A 33 -1.33 26.53 5.48
N THR A 34 -2.38 26.23 4.70
CA THR A 34 -3.38 25.22 5.08
C THR A 34 -2.77 23.82 5.18
N ILE A 35 -1.85 23.48 4.28
CA ILE A 35 -1.14 22.19 4.30
C ILE A 35 -0.22 22.13 5.52
N GLU A 36 0.56 23.18 5.78
CA GLU A 36 1.46 23.26 6.93
C GLU A 36 0.70 23.10 8.25
N ASP A 37 -0.40 23.85 8.41
CA ASP A 37 -1.25 23.78 9.59
C ASP A 37 -1.90 22.39 9.76
N ALA A 38 -2.39 21.79 8.67
CA ALA A 38 -2.99 20.45 8.73
C ALA A 38 -1.96 19.38 9.12
N VAL A 39 -0.75 19.44 8.54
CA VAL A 39 0.35 18.51 8.85
C VAL A 39 0.80 18.64 10.30
N GLU A 40 0.91 19.86 10.84
CA GLU A 40 1.21 20.07 12.27
C GLU A 40 0.09 19.51 13.16
N GLN A 41 -1.18 19.71 12.79
CA GLN A 41 -2.31 19.20 13.57
C GLN A 41 -2.39 17.67 13.58
N TRP A 42 -2.11 17.01 12.44
CA TRP A 42 -2.20 15.56 12.32
C TRP A 42 -0.94 14.84 12.83
N TYR A 43 0.24 15.39 12.55
CA TYR A 43 1.53 14.73 12.78
C TYR A 43 2.44 15.51 13.75
N GLY A 44 1.86 16.40 14.57
CA GLY A 44 2.56 17.15 15.61
C GLY A 44 2.77 16.34 16.89
N ASP A 45 2.92 17.04 18.02
CA ASP A 45 3.35 16.47 19.30
C ASP A 45 2.51 15.28 19.80
N SER A 46 1.22 15.22 19.46
CA SER A 46 0.31 14.15 19.90
C SER A 46 0.36 12.89 19.05
N PHE A 47 1.01 12.91 17.89
CA PHE A 47 0.99 11.77 16.97
C PHE A 47 1.73 10.55 17.55
N ALA A 48 2.71 10.77 18.42
CA ALA A 48 3.38 9.68 19.13
C ALA A 48 2.41 8.85 20.00
N ASP A 49 1.43 9.50 20.65
CA ASP A 49 0.41 8.80 21.44
C ASP A 49 -0.54 7.99 20.54
N GLU A 50 -0.78 8.45 19.31
CA GLU A 50 -1.61 7.75 18.33
C GLU A 50 -0.94 6.45 17.86
N LEU A 51 0.39 6.44 17.69
CA LEU A 51 1.14 5.23 17.33
C LEU A 51 1.00 4.10 18.36
N ASP A 52 0.78 4.44 19.63
CA ASP A 52 0.68 3.48 20.74
C ASP A 52 -0.75 2.98 20.98
N THR A 53 -1.70 3.37 20.14
CA THR A 53 -3.13 3.08 20.35
C THR A 53 -3.57 1.78 19.66
N ASP A 54 -4.27 0.89 20.38
CA ASP A 54 -4.69 -0.46 19.93
C ASP A 54 -5.63 -0.51 18.71
N HIS A 55 -6.15 0.63 18.26
CA HIS A 55 -7.05 0.74 17.10
C HIS A 55 -6.44 1.59 15.98
N SER A 56 -5.18 2.02 16.12
CA SER A 56 -4.43 2.70 15.08
C SER A 56 -3.41 1.74 14.48
N LEU A 57 -3.21 1.84 13.16
CA LEU A 57 -2.16 1.13 12.46
C LEU A 57 -1.44 2.12 11.55
N VAL A 58 -0.16 2.33 11.82
CA VAL A 58 0.71 3.13 10.96
C VAL A 58 1.84 2.25 10.44
N LEU A 59 1.93 2.12 9.13
CA LEU A 59 3.02 1.41 8.46
C LEU A 59 3.90 2.41 7.74
N VAL A 60 5.21 2.20 7.79
CA VAL A 60 6.19 2.91 6.98
C VAL A 60 6.82 1.99 5.95
N LEU A 61 7.10 2.55 4.79
CA LEU A 61 7.82 1.91 3.69
C LEU A 61 9.27 2.42 3.70
N GLU A 62 10.20 1.53 3.98
CA GLU A 62 11.64 1.81 3.98
C GLU A 62 12.30 1.28 2.71
N ARG A 63 13.14 2.11 2.09
CA ARG A 63 13.94 1.75 0.93
C ARG A 63 15.33 2.35 1.08
N ASP A 64 16.35 1.48 0.98
CA ASP A 64 17.76 1.86 1.04
C ASP A 64 18.14 2.64 2.32
N GLY A 65 17.39 2.44 3.42
CA GLY A 65 17.60 3.09 4.72
C GLY A 65 16.75 4.34 4.94
N ASP A 66 16.04 4.82 3.92
CA ASP A 66 15.18 6.00 3.99
C ASP A 66 13.69 5.59 4.02
N ILE A 67 12.89 6.32 4.78
CA ILE A 67 11.43 6.19 4.72
C ILE A 67 10.94 6.96 3.49
N VAL A 68 10.21 6.27 2.62
CA VAL A 68 9.78 6.80 1.31
C VAL A 68 8.26 6.76 1.13
N GLY A 69 7.53 6.26 2.13
CA GLY A 69 6.08 6.29 2.17
C GLY A 69 5.54 5.81 3.50
N PHE A 70 4.26 6.08 3.76
CA PHE A 70 3.55 5.60 4.93
C PHE A 70 2.06 5.44 4.66
N SER A 71 1.42 4.58 5.44
CA SER A 71 -0.03 4.47 5.52
C SER A 71 -0.48 4.65 6.95
N GLN A 72 -1.60 5.33 7.17
CA GLN A 72 -2.28 5.45 8.44
C GLN A 72 -3.67 4.87 8.31
N SER A 73 -4.07 4.06 9.28
CA SER A 73 -5.34 3.37 9.28
C SER A 73 -5.91 3.28 10.69
N ASP A 74 -7.22 3.15 10.78
CA ASP A 74 -7.91 2.84 12.03
C ASP A 74 -8.79 1.60 11.89
N LEU A 75 -9.07 0.98 13.03
CA LEU A 75 -10.00 -0.14 13.13
C LEU A 75 -11.25 0.34 13.88
N VAL A 76 -12.42 0.23 13.26
CA VAL A 76 -13.68 0.75 13.78
C VAL A 76 -14.79 -0.31 13.83
N GLY A 77 -15.82 -0.05 14.64
CA GLY A 77 -16.94 -0.97 14.87
C GLY A 77 -16.85 -1.68 16.23
N GLN A 78 -17.88 -2.45 16.60
CA GLN A 78 -18.02 -2.98 17.96
C GLN A 78 -16.89 -3.92 18.40
N ARG A 79 -16.01 -4.36 17.47
CA ARG A 79 -14.61 -4.73 17.73
C ARG A 79 -13.82 -4.95 16.42
N TYR A 80 -13.80 -3.96 15.53
CA TYR A 80 -13.02 -3.92 14.28
C TYR A 80 -13.65 -4.53 13.02
N ASP A 81 -14.98 -4.56 12.92
CA ASP A 81 -15.76 -4.89 11.70
C ASP A 81 -15.15 -4.27 10.40
N THR A 82 -14.60 -3.06 10.50
CA THR A 82 -14.00 -2.35 9.37
C THR A 82 -12.63 -1.77 9.71
N GLY A 83 -11.63 -2.05 8.86
CA GLY A 83 -10.36 -1.32 8.83
C GLY A 83 -10.43 -0.20 7.79
N ARG A 84 -10.16 1.05 8.17
CA ARG A 84 -10.17 2.18 7.24
C ARG A 84 -8.77 2.70 7.01
N ILE A 85 -8.39 2.80 5.75
CA ILE A 85 -7.17 3.46 5.31
C ILE A 85 -7.49 4.95 5.21
N LEU A 86 -7.01 5.70 6.20
CA LEU A 86 -7.21 7.14 6.31
C LEU A 86 -6.25 7.89 5.39
N TRP A 87 -4.99 7.46 5.37
CA TRP A 87 -3.94 8.07 4.57
C TRP A 87 -3.03 7.02 3.96
N LEU A 88 -2.61 7.25 2.71
CA LEU A 88 -1.57 6.47 2.03
C LEU A 88 -0.75 7.44 1.19
N HIS A 89 0.48 7.71 1.65
CA HIS A 89 1.37 8.66 1.02
C HIS A 89 2.65 7.98 0.57
N ILE A 90 3.04 8.24 -0.68
CA ILE A 90 4.36 7.95 -1.20
C ILE A 90 5.04 9.29 -1.49
N ASP A 91 6.29 9.40 -1.04
CA ASP A 91 7.15 10.54 -1.35
C ASP A 91 7.15 10.78 -2.87
N PRO A 92 6.93 12.02 -3.36
CA PRO A 92 6.79 12.29 -4.79
C PRO A 92 7.94 11.76 -5.66
N ASP A 93 9.17 11.74 -5.14
CA ASP A 93 10.35 11.26 -5.88
C ASP A 93 10.42 9.72 -5.96
N HIS A 94 9.55 9.04 -5.22
CA HIS A 94 9.51 7.59 -5.07
C HIS A 94 8.20 6.96 -5.58
N ARG A 95 7.34 7.75 -6.24
CA ARG A 95 6.10 7.27 -6.85
C ARG A 95 6.36 6.39 -8.08
N GLY A 96 5.36 5.58 -8.43
CA GLY A 96 5.43 4.62 -9.53
C GLY A 96 6.09 3.29 -9.16
N GLY A 97 6.23 2.41 -10.16
CA GLY A 97 6.88 1.10 -10.00
C GLY A 97 6.20 0.16 -8.99
N GLY A 98 4.89 0.32 -8.78
CA GLY A 98 4.10 -0.46 -7.83
C GLY A 98 4.34 -0.11 -6.37
N THR A 99 4.94 1.03 -6.05
CA THR A 99 5.29 1.37 -4.65
C THR A 99 4.03 1.58 -3.79
N GLY A 100 3.06 2.35 -4.29
CA GLY A 100 1.80 2.64 -3.58
C GLY A 100 0.97 1.39 -3.36
N VAL A 101 0.77 0.56 -4.39
CA VAL A 101 0.00 -0.68 -4.29
C VAL A 101 0.64 -1.69 -3.35
N ARG A 102 1.97 -1.82 -3.30
CA ARG A 102 2.62 -2.70 -2.31
C ARG A 102 2.36 -2.27 -0.88
N LEU A 103 2.35 -0.95 -0.63
CA LEU A 103 1.97 -0.42 0.67
C LEU A 103 0.50 -0.70 0.96
N LEU A 104 -0.41 -0.42 0.02
CA LEU A 104 -1.83 -0.72 0.13
C LEU A 104 -2.10 -2.19 0.48
N VAL A 105 -1.48 -3.12 -0.25
CA VAL A 105 -1.60 -4.56 -0.03
C VAL A 105 -1.17 -4.92 1.39
N ARG A 106 -0.03 -4.39 1.84
CA ARG A 106 0.50 -4.72 3.15
C ARG A 106 -0.34 -4.14 4.28
N THR A 107 -0.86 -2.92 4.10
CA THR A 107 -1.80 -2.28 5.01
C THR A 107 -3.07 -3.10 5.12
N ARG A 108 -3.64 -3.52 3.98
CA ARG A 108 -4.81 -4.40 3.91
C ARG A 108 -4.58 -5.70 4.67
N GLU A 109 -3.52 -6.44 4.37
CA GLU A 109 -3.17 -7.70 5.06
C GLU A 109 -3.11 -7.51 6.58
N LYS A 110 -2.43 -6.45 7.03
CA LYS A 110 -2.24 -6.18 8.45
C LYS A 110 -3.56 -5.79 9.13
N LEU A 111 -4.43 -5.01 8.49
CA LEU A 111 -5.76 -4.71 9.02
C LEU A 111 -6.61 -5.97 9.19
N LEU A 112 -6.57 -6.89 8.22
CA LEU A 112 -7.26 -8.19 8.32
C LEU A 112 -6.67 -9.05 9.46
N ASP A 113 -5.35 -9.09 9.61
CA ASP A 113 -4.66 -9.80 10.70
C ASP A 113 -5.04 -9.26 12.09
N GLU A 114 -5.29 -7.95 12.21
CA GLU A 114 -5.76 -7.28 13.44
C GLU A 114 -7.28 -7.42 13.66
N GLY A 115 -7.99 -8.11 12.77
CA GLY A 115 -9.39 -8.50 12.95
C GLY A 115 -10.41 -7.73 12.12
N ALA A 116 -9.98 -6.97 11.11
CA ALA A 116 -10.89 -6.39 10.13
C ALA A 116 -11.57 -7.46 9.26
N ASP A 117 -12.89 -7.35 9.09
CA ASP A 117 -13.66 -8.18 8.15
C ASP A 117 -13.79 -7.49 6.79
N GLN A 118 -13.74 -6.16 6.77
CA GLN A 118 -13.84 -5.33 5.57
C GLN A 118 -12.84 -4.18 5.58
N ILE A 119 -12.43 -3.75 4.40
CA ILE A 119 -11.45 -2.67 4.23
C ILE A 119 -12.08 -1.52 3.46
N GLN A 120 -11.90 -0.31 3.99
CA GLN A 120 -12.32 0.93 3.35
C GLN A 120 -11.13 1.83 3.05
N GLY A 121 -11.16 2.48 1.89
CA GLY A 121 -10.24 3.54 1.50
C GLY A 121 -10.94 4.88 1.52
N LEU A 122 -10.25 5.91 2.01
CA LEU A 122 -10.76 7.27 2.06
C LEU A 122 -9.91 8.17 1.17
N VAL A 123 -10.57 9.02 0.37
CA VAL A 123 -9.89 9.93 -0.57
C VAL A 123 -10.76 11.13 -0.90
N LEU A 124 -10.17 12.33 -0.95
CA LEU A 124 -10.90 13.53 -1.36
C LEU A 124 -11.48 13.37 -2.77
N GLU A 125 -12.69 13.87 -2.99
CA GLU A 125 -13.38 13.80 -4.28
C GLU A 125 -12.55 14.44 -5.40
N ASP A 126 -11.89 15.56 -5.10
CA ASP A 126 -11.03 16.29 -6.04
C ASP A 126 -9.67 15.62 -6.30
N ASN A 127 -9.32 14.54 -5.58
CA ASN A 127 -8.09 13.80 -5.82
C ASN A 127 -8.29 12.75 -6.91
N GLU A 128 -8.30 13.16 -8.19
CA GLU A 128 -8.52 12.26 -9.33
C GLU A 128 -7.59 11.03 -9.29
N GLY A 129 -6.28 11.23 -9.10
CA GLY A 129 -5.31 10.13 -9.08
C GLY A 129 -5.47 9.19 -7.88
N GLY A 130 -5.92 9.68 -6.73
CA GLY A 130 -6.23 8.83 -5.57
C GLY A 130 -7.51 8.02 -5.77
N ASN A 131 -8.51 8.59 -6.46
CA ASN A 131 -9.74 7.88 -6.81
C ASN A 131 -9.48 6.77 -7.82
N GLU A 132 -8.73 7.07 -8.90
CA GLU A 132 -8.28 6.06 -9.87
C GLU A 132 -7.47 4.97 -9.18
N PHE A 133 -6.55 5.34 -8.27
CA PHE A 133 -5.77 4.37 -7.51
C PHE A 133 -6.63 3.36 -6.74
N TYR A 134 -7.71 3.77 -6.06
CA TYR A 134 -8.57 2.81 -5.39
C TYR A 134 -9.35 1.93 -6.38
N GLN A 135 -9.87 2.53 -7.47
CA GLN A 135 -10.63 1.80 -8.50
C GLN A 135 -9.79 0.71 -9.19
N ASP A 136 -8.57 1.05 -9.57
CA ASP A 136 -7.63 0.15 -10.26
C ASP A 136 -7.17 -1.00 -9.35
N HIS A 137 -7.30 -0.86 -8.04
CA HIS A 137 -6.77 -1.81 -7.05
C HIS A 137 -7.86 -2.55 -6.27
N GLY A 138 -9.00 -2.79 -6.92
CA GLY A 138 -10.05 -3.69 -6.41
C GLY A 138 -10.93 -3.06 -5.33
N PHE A 139 -11.14 -1.75 -5.40
CA PHE A 139 -12.16 -1.07 -4.61
C PHE A 139 -13.24 -0.45 -5.47
N GLU A 140 -14.45 -0.39 -4.92
CA GLU A 140 -15.60 0.30 -5.49
C GLU A 140 -16.04 1.45 -4.57
N GLN A 141 -16.48 2.55 -5.17
CA GLN A 141 -17.03 3.67 -4.39
C GLN A 141 -18.35 3.23 -3.72
N ALA A 142 -18.34 3.19 -2.40
CA ALA A 142 -19.48 2.79 -1.57
C ALA A 142 -20.25 3.96 -0.97
N GLY A 143 -19.67 5.17 -0.99
CA GLY A 143 -20.33 6.36 -0.49
C GLY A 143 -19.46 7.62 -0.52
N GLN A 144 -19.95 8.64 0.16
CA GLN A 144 -19.27 9.92 0.37
C GLN A 144 -19.52 10.42 1.79
N ARG A 145 -18.61 11.24 2.31
CA ARG A 145 -18.78 11.97 3.57
C ARG A 145 -18.14 13.35 3.48
N GLU A 146 -18.49 14.23 4.40
CA GLU A 146 -17.86 15.55 4.54
C GLU A 146 -16.70 15.49 5.54
N VAL A 147 -15.62 16.19 5.23
CA VAL A 147 -14.45 16.38 6.11
C VAL A 147 -14.08 17.85 6.19
N GLU A 148 -13.69 18.31 7.37
CA GLU A 148 -13.21 19.69 7.58
C GLU A 148 -11.68 19.70 7.56
N ILE A 149 -11.10 20.55 6.71
CA ILE A 149 -9.65 20.77 6.63
C ILE A 149 -9.42 22.28 6.74
N GLY A 150 -8.84 22.70 7.86
CA GLY A 150 -8.77 24.12 8.22
C GLY A 150 -10.18 24.71 8.39
N GLU A 151 -10.46 25.82 7.70
CA GLU A 151 -11.78 26.49 7.74
C GLU A 151 -12.71 26.08 6.58
N LYS A 152 -12.33 25.04 5.81
CA LYS A 152 -13.06 24.60 4.62
C LYS A 152 -13.62 23.19 4.81
N THR A 153 -14.77 22.93 4.20
CA THR A 153 -15.38 21.59 4.12
C THR A 153 -15.15 21.01 2.74
N PHE A 154 -14.75 19.73 2.69
CA PHE A 154 -14.48 18.97 1.48
C PHE A 154 -15.31 17.69 1.46
N THR A 155 -15.57 17.18 0.26
CA THR A 155 -16.16 15.85 0.06
C THR A 155 -15.04 14.81 0.02
N GLU A 156 -15.22 13.73 0.76
CA GLU A 156 -14.37 12.55 0.73
C GLU A 156 -15.18 11.35 0.23
N ASN A 157 -14.66 10.68 -0.79
CA ASN A 157 -15.19 9.43 -1.30
C ASN A 157 -14.79 8.28 -0.39
N VAL A 158 -15.74 7.41 -0.10
CA VAL A 158 -15.53 6.17 0.64
C VAL A 158 -15.52 5.02 -0.35
N TYR A 159 -14.37 4.35 -0.45
CA TYR A 159 -14.16 3.14 -1.23
C TYR A 159 -14.25 1.93 -0.32
N ALA A 160 -14.89 0.86 -0.77
CA ALA A 160 -14.91 -0.44 -0.09
C ALA A 160 -14.33 -1.50 -1.02
N GLU A 161 -13.66 -2.49 -0.46
CA GLU A 161 -13.14 -3.61 -1.24
C GLU A 161 -14.27 -4.29 -2.04
N SER A 162 -14.07 -4.45 -3.35
CA SER A 162 -14.96 -5.24 -4.20
C SER A 162 -14.95 -6.69 -3.71
N ASP A 163 -16.08 -7.39 -3.82
CA ASP A 163 -16.18 -8.80 -3.41
C ASP A 163 -15.12 -9.63 -4.16
N ALA A 164 -14.05 -9.98 -3.45
CA ALA A 164 -12.95 -10.77 -4.00
C ALA A 164 -13.49 -12.18 -4.21
N GLY A 165 -14.01 -12.45 -5.41
CA GLY A 165 -14.48 -13.78 -5.81
C GLY A 165 -13.38 -14.85 -5.72
N GLU A 166 -13.58 -15.99 -6.38
CA GLU A 166 -12.62 -17.12 -6.32
C GLU A 166 -11.19 -16.76 -6.77
N ASP A 167 -11.02 -15.66 -7.51
CA ASP A 167 -9.74 -15.18 -8.07
C ASP A 167 -8.92 -14.30 -7.11
N GLY A 168 -9.41 -14.03 -5.90
CA GLY A 168 -8.72 -13.20 -4.90
C GLY A 168 -8.67 -11.70 -5.24
N TRP A 169 -8.17 -10.90 -4.31
CA TRP A 169 -8.22 -9.43 -4.37
C TRP A 169 -7.50 -8.84 -5.60
N GLY A 170 -8.10 -7.80 -6.19
CA GLY A 170 -7.77 -7.23 -7.50
C GLY A 170 -6.64 -6.20 -7.54
N ALA A 171 -5.64 -6.29 -6.67
CA ALA A 171 -4.49 -5.38 -6.70
C ALA A 171 -3.51 -5.76 -7.83
N VAL A 172 -3.82 -5.37 -9.06
CA VAL A 172 -3.05 -5.70 -10.27
C VAL A 172 -2.56 -4.43 -10.95
N ASP A 173 -1.25 -4.31 -11.21
CA ASP A 173 -0.72 -3.28 -12.11
C ASP A 173 -0.35 -3.87 -13.48
N GLU A 174 -0.58 -3.09 -14.53
CA GLU A 174 0.12 -3.25 -15.81
C GLU A 174 1.52 -2.60 -15.74
N LEU A 175 2.57 -3.37 -16.03
CA LEU A 175 3.96 -2.90 -16.06
C LEU A 175 4.63 -3.28 -17.37
N GLU A 176 5.48 -2.40 -17.90
CA GLU A 176 6.44 -2.76 -18.94
C GLU A 176 7.78 -3.18 -18.32
N VAL A 177 8.19 -4.42 -18.57
CA VAL A 177 9.48 -4.95 -18.12
C VAL A 177 10.21 -5.56 -19.32
N ASP A 178 11.43 -5.10 -19.58
CA ASP A 178 12.27 -5.54 -20.71
C ASP A 178 11.58 -5.48 -22.09
N GLY A 179 10.63 -4.54 -22.26
CA GLY A 179 9.86 -4.36 -23.50
C GLY A 179 8.65 -5.28 -23.66
N GLU A 180 8.29 -6.01 -22.61
CA GLU A 180 7.07 -6.82 -22.53
C GLU A 180 6.09 -6.22 -21.51
N THR A 181 4.83 -6.08 -21.91
CA THR A 181 3.73 -5.75 -21.00
C THR A 181 3.37 -6.97 -20.18
N ILE A 182 3.36 -6.81 -18.85
CA ILE A 182 3.01 -7.85 -17.89
C ILE A 182 2.01 -7.29 -16.87
N TYR A 183 1.18 -8.17 -16.32
CA TYR A 183 0.18 -7.84 -15.30
C TYR A 183 0.60 -8.43 -13.97
N VAL A 184 0.90 -7.60 -12.99
CA VAL A 184 1.48 -8.02 -11.70
C VAL A 184 0.42 -8.01 -10.61
N SER A 185 0.11 -9.19 -10.08
CA SER A 185 -0.80 -9.37 -8.95
C SER A 185 -0.05 -9.18 -7.64
N TYR A 186 -0.23 -8.03 -6.98
CA TYR A 186 0.41 -7.76 -5.69
C TYR A 186 -0.24 -8.51 -4.53
N GLY A 187 -1.50 -8.89 -4.66
CA GLY A 187 -2.18 -9.79 -3.73
C GLY A 187 -1.60 -11.21 -3.72
N GLU A 188 -0.92 -11.63 -4.79
CA GLU A 188 -0.22 -12.92 -4.87
C GLU A 188 1.26 -12.80 -4.48
N ALA A 189 1.49 -12.26 -3.29
CA ALA A 189 2.82 -12.12 -2.74
C ALA A 189 3.37 -13.44 -2.19
N SER A 190 4.64 -13.73 -2.47
CA SER A 190 5.37 -14.83 -1.86
C SER A 190 6.63 -14.31 -1.15
N ARG A 191 6.84 -14.76 0.09
CA ARG A 191 7.88 -14.21 0.97
C ARG A 191 9.29 -14.44 0.41
N GLY A 192 10.00 -13.36 0.11
CA GLY A 192 11.44 -13.36 -0.17
C GLY A 192 12.28 -12.89 1.02
N ALA A 193 13.60 -13.02 0.90
CA ALA A 193 14.57 -12.64 1.93
C ALA A 193 14.80 -11.13 2.04
N LYS A 194 14.68 -10.40 0.92
CA LYS A 194 14.84 -8.93 0.86
C LYS A 194 13.52 -8.20 0.67
N ALA A 195 12.61 -8.77 -0.11
CA ALA A 195 11.26 -8.28 -0.38
C ALA A 195 10.41 -9.43 -0.94
N PRO A 196 9.07 -9.33 -0.99
CA PRO A 196 8.24 -10.34 -1.64
C PRO A 196 8.53 -10.51 -3.14
N PHE A 197 8.14 -11.66 -3.68
CA PHE A 197 8.01 -11.91 -5.11
C PHE A 197 6.53 -11.98 -5.46
N TYR A 198 6.13 -11.31 -6.53
CA TYR A 198 4.73 -11.20 -6.96
C TYR A 198 4.49 -11.99 -8.25
N SER A 199 3.34 -12.65 -8.37
CA SER A 199 2.96 -13.31 -9.62
C SER A 199 2.77 -12.26 -10.73
N ALA A 200 3.38 -12.51 -11.89
CA ALA A 200 3.20 -11.73 -13.09
C ALA A 200 2.56 -12.58 -14.19
N TYR A 201 1.66 -12.00 -14.97
CA TYR A 201 0.82 -12.64 -15.98
C TYR A 201 1.01 -11.96 -17.33
N LYS A 202 0.73 -12.67 -18.43
CA LYS A 202 0.72 -12.09 -19.78
C LYS A 202 -0.57 -11.35 -20.11
N ASN A 203 -1.61 -11.59 -19.33
CA ASN A 203 -2.94 -11.04 -19.53
C ASN A 203 -3.54 -10.53 -18.23
N GLU A 204 -4.42 -9.55 -18.36
CA GLU A 204 -5.13 -8.88 -17.27
C GLU A 204 -5.98 -9.85 -16.43
N ASP A 205 -6.64 -10.83 -17.07
CA ASP A 205 -7.48 -11.83 -16.39
C ASP A 205 -6.69 -12.83 -15.51
N ARG A 206 -5.36 -12.70 -15.39
CA ARG A 206 -4.49 -13.55 -14.56
C ARG A 206 -4.58 -15.06 -14.87
N THR A 207 -4.87 -15.44 -16.11
CA THR A 207 -4.98 -16.86 -16.51
C THR A 207 -3.71 -17.45 -17.12
N ASP A 208 -2.80 -16.62 -17.64
CA ASP A 208 -1.51 -17.06 -18.20
C ASP A 208 -0.34 -16.54 -17.36
N ARG A 209 0.05 -17.32 -16.33
CA ARG A 209 1.14 -16.97 -15.44
C ARG A 209 2.47 -16.98 -16.18
N TYR A 210 3.13 -15.83 -16.18
CA TYR A 210 4.34 -15.60 -16.95
C TYR A 210 5.62 -15.70 -16.13
N ALA A 211 5.69 -14.97 -15.01
CA ALA A 211 6.92 -14.78 -14.26
C ALA A 211 6.67 -14.47 -12.78
N LEU A 212 7.76 -14.21 -12.06
CA LEU A 212 7.74 -13.64 -10.72
C LEU A 212 8.47 -12.29 -10.74
N LEU A 213 7.76 -11.22 -10.43
CA LEU A 213 8.37 -9.90 -10.24
C LEU A 213 9.07 -9.86 -8.88
N CYS A 214 10.37 -9.54 -8.87
CA CYS A 214 11.10 -9.29 -7.64
C CYS A 214 10.71 -7.94 -7.03
N GLY A 215 10.05 -7.94 -5.88
CA GLY A 215 9.63 -6.70 -5.20
C GLY A 215 10.76 -5.80 -4.71
N ASN A 216 12.01 -6.26 -4.74
CA ASN A 216 13.15 -5.45 -4.32
C ASN A 216 13.72 -4.59 -5.46
N CYS A 217 13.63 -5.06 -6.71
CA CYS A 217 14.30 -4.41 -7.85
C CYS A 217 13.43 -4.33 -9.12
N ASN A 218 12.18 -4.78 -9.06
CA ASN A 218 11.24 -4.82 -10.18
C ASN A 218 11.71 -5.61 -11.41
N SER A 219 12.71 -6.48 -11.24
CA SER A 219 13.13 -7.40 -12.30
C SER A 219 12.29 -8.68 -12.28
N ILE A 220 11.95 -9.18 -13.47
CA ILE A 220 11.41 -10.53 -13.67
C ILE A 220 12.50 -11.57 -13.95
N ASP A 221 13.76 -11.15 -14.07
CA ASP A 221 14.90 -12.05 -14.26
C ASP A 221 15.21 -12.81 -12.97
N ASN A 222 14.70 -14.04 -12.90
CA ASN A 222 14.88 -14.92 -11.77
C ASN A 222 15.15 -16.35 -12.23
N ALA A 223 15.98 -17.05 -11.45
CA ALA A 223 16.19 -18.48 -11.58
C ALA A 223 15.28 -19.21 -10.59
N MET A 224 14.50 -20.18 -11.09
CA MET A 224 13.68 -21.06 -10.27
C MET A 224 14.16 -22.51 -10.40
N ASP A 225 14.38 -23.20 -9.28
CA ASP A 225 14.71 -24.62 -9.28
C ASP A 225 13.46 -25.52 -9.26
N ALA A 226 13.65 -26.82 -9.46
CA ALA A 226 12.54 -27.79 -9.44
C ALA A 226 11.81 -27.91 -8.08
N MET A 227 12.38 -27.35 -7.01
CA MET A 227 11.76 -27.31 -5.68
C MET A 227 11.02 -25.98 -5.44
N GLY A 228 10.95 -25.11 -6.45
CA GLY A 228 10.33 -23.80 -6.39
C GLY A 228 11.15 -22.77 -5.63
N ARG A 229 12.43 -23.01 -5.31
CA ARG A 229 13.31 -21.95 -4.80
C ARG A 229 13.55 -20.94 -5.91
N VAL A 230 13.48 -19.66 -5.57
CA VAL A 230 13.65 -18.56 -6.53
C VAL A 230 14.82 -17.71 -6.07
N GLU A 231 15.69 -17.33 -7.00
CA GLU A 231 16.71 -16.31 -6.80
C GLU A 231 16.61 -15.28 -7.91
N CYS A 232 16.46 -14.00 -7.54
CA CYS A 232 16.49 -12.90 -8.49
C CYS A 232 17.94 -12.69 -8.96
N ASN A 233 18.16 -12.73 -10.27
CA ASN A 233 19.49 -12.61 -10.86
C ASN A 233 20.04 -11.18 -10.76
N ALA A 234 19.16 -10.17 -10.68
CA ALA A 234 19.56 -8.76 -10.60
C ALA A 234 20.04 -8.34 -9.19
N CYS A 235 19.34 -8.77 -8.13
CA CYS A 235 19.62 -8.28 -6.76
C CYS A 235 19.90 -9.37 -5.73
N GLY A 236 19.83 -10.66 -6.10
CA GLY A 236 20.06 -11.77 -5.18
C GLY A 236 19.00 -11.93 -4.09
N ASN A 237 17.80 -11.36 -4.26
CA ASN A 237 16.66 -11.68 -3.40
C ASN A 237 16.29 -13.16 -3.57
N ARG A 238 15.94 -13.85 -2.48
CA ARG A 238 15.71 -15.31 -2.49
C ARG A 238 14.39 -15.68 -1.86
N ARG A 239 13.64 -16.56 -2.51
CA ARG A 239 12.47 -17.25 -1.99
C ARG A 239 12.85 -18.67 -1.62
N LYS A 240 12.47 -19.11 -0.41
CA LYS A 240 12.63 -20.52 -0.01
C LYS A 240 11.75 -21.41 -0.89
N ALA A 241 12.01 -22.73 -0.85
CA ALA A 241 11.20 -23.70 -1.57
C ALA A 241 9.73 -23.50 -1.20
N THR A 242 8.83 -23.71 -2.17
CA THR A 242 7.40 -23.79 -1.87
C THR A 242 7.22 -24.78 -0.72
N ARG A 243 6.33 -24.52 0.22
CA ARG A 243 6.11 -25.43 1.36
C ARG A 243 5.16 -26.53 0.87
N TRP A 244 5.62 -27.79 0.83
CA TRP A 244 4.82 -28.90 0.29
C TRP A 244 3.99 -29.62 1.37
N ASP A 245 4.42 -29.57 2.62
CA ASP A 245 3.70 -30.14 3.77
C ASP A 245 4.09 -29.38 5.05
N SER A 246 3.11 -28.90 5.82
CA SER A 246 3.30 -28.27 7.13
C SER A 246 3.11 -29.23 8.29
N SER A 247 2.66 -30.46 8.02
CA SER A 247 2.46 -31.52 9.01
C SER A 247 3.70 -32.40 9.11
N TYR A 248 4.56 -32.07 10.06
CA TYR A 248 5.38 -33.09 10.71
C TYR A 248 4.74 -33.39 12.06
N LEU A 249 3.61 -34.12 12.03
CA LEU A 249 2.99 -34.97 13.07
C LEU A 249 1.53 -35.27 12.72
#